data_AF-A0AAJ6AVW3-F1
#
_entry.id   AF-A0AAJ6AVW3-F1
#
_cell.length_a   1.000
_cell.length_b   1.000
_cell.length_c   1.000
_cell.angle_alpha   90.00
_cell.angle_beta   90.00
_cell.angle_gamma   90.00
#
_symmetry.space_group_name_H-M   'P 1'
#
loop_
_entity.id
_entity.type
_entity.pdbx_description
1 polymer ?
#
loop_
_entity_poly.entity_id
_entity_poly.type
_entity_poly.pdbx_seq_one_letter_code
_entity_poly.pdbx_strand_id
1 'polypeptide(L)'
;MQHTPDLGKNSLGKPDPWAKFRGLAWWHLVLSLLPIPLLPIGGAIGGAIGAAAIYVNLSLARKPFGTRAKVLAMLGVTLASYLVCFLVVALAQNLLHG
;
A
#
# COMPACT_ATOMS: atom_id res chain seq x y z
N MET A 1 -1.14 -8.87 30.34
CA MET A 1 -2.17 -8.19 29.52
C MET A 1 -1.62 -6.80 29.18
N GLN A 2 -1.18 -6.58 27.94
CA GLN A 2 -0.58 -5.30 27.53
C GLN A 2 -1.71 -4.30 27.25
N HIS A 3 -1.84 -3.31 28.13
CA HIS A 3 -2.81 -2.21 28.02
C HIS A 3 -2.33 -1.22 26.96
N THR A 4 -2.76 -1.39 25.70
CA THR A 4 -2.53 -0.40 24.66
C THR A 4 -3.48 0.78 24.87
N PRO A 5 -3.00 2.03 25.00
CA PRO A 5 -3.90 3.18 25.10
C PRO A 5 -4.80 3.31 23.87
N ASP A 6 -6.11 3.22 24.10
CA ASP A 6 -7.17 3.41 23.12
C ASP A 6 -7.29 4.91 22.79
N LEU A 7 -6.58 5.31 21.74
CA LEU A 7 -6.56 6.67 21.20
C LEU A 7 -7.73 6.94 20.23
N GLY A 8 -8.71 6.03 20.11
CA GLY A 8 -9.85 6.14 19.20
C GLY A 8 -10.97 7.08 19.68
N LYS A 9 -10.89 7.59 20.91
CA LYS A 9 -12.00 8.33 21.55
C LYS A 9 -11.90 9.85 21.51
N ASN A 10 -10.82 10.43 21.00
CA ASN A 10 -10.53 11.87 21.18
C ASN A 10 -10.32 12.68 19.88
N SER A 11 -11.05 12.42 18.80
CA SER A 11 -11.05 13.35 17.66
C SER A 11 -12.34 13.28 16.84
N LEU A 12 -13.35 13.97 17.37
CA LEU A 12 -14.53 14.42 16.64
C LEU A 12 -14.06 15.32 15.47
N GLY A 13 -14.22 14.86 14.24
CA GLY A 13 -14.40 15.77 13.08
C GLY A 13 -13.26 15.95 12.08
N LYS A 14 -12.10 15.30 12.21
CA LYS A 14 -11.08 15.30 11.14
C LYS A 14 -10.69 13.86 10.76
N PRO A 15 -10.85 13.44 9.49
CA PRO A 15 -10.26 12.19 9.03
C PRO A 15 -8.75 12.33 9.19
N ASP A 16 -8.15 11.59 10.13
CA ASP A 16 -6.70 11.51 10.28
C ASP A 16 -6.17 10.42 9.33
N PRO A 17 -5.58 10.77 8.17
CA PRO A 17 -5.02 9.78 7.24
C PRO A 17 -3.90 8.97 7.88
N TRP A 18 -3.23 9.51 8.91
CA TRP A 18 -2.12 8.87 9.61
C TRP A 18 -2.57 7.82 10.63
N ALA A 19 -3.84 7.81 11.03
CA ALA A 19 -4.41 6.77 11.88
C ALA A 19 -4.30 5.36 11.25
N LYS A 20 -4.14 5.27 9.92
CA LYS A 20 -3.95 4.01 9.21
C LYS A 20 -2.57 3.37 9.44
N PHE A 21 -1.57 4.15 9.84
CA PHE A 21 -0.19 3.71 10.06
C PHE A 21 0.14 3.45 11.55
N ARG A 22 -0.67 3.97 12.47
CA ARG A 22 -0.50 3.77 13.91
C ARG A 22 -0.94 2.37 14.34
N GLY A 23 -0.16 1.72 15.21
CA GLY A 23 -0.45 0.40 15.78
C GLY A 23 -0.06 -0.81 14.93
N LEU A 24 0.61 -0.62 13.79
CA LEU A 24 1.14 -1.70 12.96
C LEU A 24 2.56 -2.06 13.38
N ALA A 25 2.90 -3.36 13.40
CA ALA A 25 4.27 -3.79 13.65
C ALA A 25 5.22 -3.20 12.59
N TRP A 26 6.44 -2.84 12.99
CA TRP A 26 7.45 -2.19 12.13
C TRP A 26 7.65 -2.88 10.78
N TRP A 27 7.63 -4.21 10.76
CA TRP A 27 7.74 -5.01 9.53
C TRP A 27 6.53 -4.88 8.59
N HIS A 28 5.32 -4.64 9.09
CA HIS A 28 4.15 -4.34 8.23
C HIS A 28 4.28 -2.96 7.58
N LEU A 29 4.92 -2.00 8.24
CA LEU A 29 5.20 -0.70 7.64
C LEU A 29 6.19 -0.85 6.47
N VAL A 30 7.29 -1.57 6.67
CA VAL A 30 8.28 -1.82 5.61
C VAL A 30 7.64 -2.52 4.40
N LEU A 31 6.82 -3.55 4.63
CA LEU A 31 6.11 -4.24 3.53
C LEU A 31 5.05 -3.36 2.85
N SER A 32 4.41 -2.45 3.59
CA SER A 32 3.48 -1.50 3.00
C SER A 32 4.19 -0.43 2.16
N LEU A 33 5.42 -0.04 2.52
CA LEU A 33 6.25 0.90 1.78
C LEU A 33 6.98 0.27 0.58
N LEU A 34 6.94 -1.07 0.43
CA LEU A 34 7.59 -1.78 -0.66
C LEU A 34 7.23 -1.30 -2.09
N PRO A 35 6.02 -0.78 -2.37
CA PRO A 35 5.69 -0.21 -3.68
C PRO A 35 6.26 1.20 -3.93
N ILE A 36 6.88 1.86 -2.94
CA ILE A 36 7.40 3.23 -3.10
C ILE A 36 8.42 3.41 -4.23
N PRO A 37 9.29 2.45 -4.54
CA PRO A 37 10.20 2.59 -5.68
C PRO A 37 9.50 2.72 -7.04
N LEU A 38 8.18 2.44 -7.16
CA LEU A 38 7.41 2.77 -8.37
C LEU A 38 7.24 4.28 -8.61
N LEU A 39 7.30 5.11 -7.56
CA LEU A 39 7.15 6.56 -7.66
C LEU A 39 8.17 7.20 -8.62
N PRO A 40 9.49 6.91 -8.54
CA PRO A 40 10.46 7.45 -9.48
C PRO A 40 10.46 6.76 -10.85
N ILE A 41 10.07 5.48 -10.95
CA ILE A 41 10.21 4.69 -12.20
C ILE A 41 9.09 4.98 -13.20
N GLY A 42 7.86 5.26 -12.73
CA GLY A 42 6.69 5.49 -13.59
C GLY A 42 6.13 6.92 -13.59
N GLY A 43 6.81 7.88 -12.95
CA GLY A 43 6.32 9.25 -12.80
C GLY A 43 4.95 9.31 -12.12
N ALA A 44 4.04 10.16 -12.61
CA ALA A 44 2.69 10.31 -12.04
C ALA A 44 1.86 9.00 -12.10
N ILE A 45 2.05 8.18 -13.14
CA ILE A 45 1.35 6.90 -13.32
C ILE A 45 1.85 5.88 -12.29
N GLY A 46 3.18 5.75 -12.16
CA GLY A 46 3.81 4.90 -11.15
C GLY A 46 3.47 5.33 -9.73
N GLY A 47 3.35 6.64 -9.49
CA GLY A 47 2.93 7.18 -8.19
C GLY A 47 1.49 6.87 -7.83
N ALA A 48 0.54 6.99 -8.76
CA ALA A 48 -0.86 6.66 -8.52
C ALA A 48 -1.04 5.16 -8.23
N ILE A 49 -0.39 4.31 -9.03
CA ILE A 49 -0.44 2.85 -8.87
C ILE A 49 0.26 2.42 -7.57
N GLY A 50 1.42 3.01 -7.26
CA GLY A 50 2.15 2.78 -6.02
C GLY A 50 1.34 3.17 -4.79
N ALA A 51 0.71 4.34 -4.78
CA ALA A 51 -0.15 4.79 -3.68
C ALA A 51 -1.37 3.88 -3.46
N ALA A 52 -2.01 3.44 -4.55
CA ALA A 52 -3.10 2.46 -4.49
C ALA A 52 -2.62 1.12 -3.92
N ALA A 53 -1.46 0.63 -4.33
CA ALA A 53 -0.87 -0.61 -3.82
C ALA A 53 -0.53 -0.51 -2.33
N ILE A 54 0.02 0.62 -1.88
CA ILE A 54 0.27 0.91 -0.46
C ILE A 54 -1.05 0.86 0.34
N TYR A 55 -2.11 1.49 -0.17
CA TYR A 55 -3.43 1.48 0.46
C TYR A 55 -4.01 0.07 0.60
N VAL A 56 -3.92 -0.74 -0.46
CA VAL A 56 -4.37 -2.13 -0.46
C VAL A 56 -3.55 -2.96 0.52
N ASN A 57 -2.22 -2.80 0.55
CA ASN A 57 -1.34 -3.47 1.51
C ASN A 57 -1.68 -3.11 2.96
N LEU A 58 -1.95 -1.83 3.26
CA LEU A 58 -2.42 -1.38 4.58
C LEU A 58 -3.76 -1.99 4.97
N SER A 59 -4.68 -2.15 4.02
CA SER A 59 -5.98 -2.80 4.26
C SER A 59 -5.80 -4.30 4.56
N LEU A 60 -4.95 -4.99 3.79
CA LEU A 60 -4.54 -6.37 4.06
C LEU A 60 -3.82 -6.52 5.40
N ALA A 61 -3.02 -5.52 5.79
CA ALA A 61 -2.32 -5.46 7.06
C ALA A 61 -3.28 -5.47 8.26
N ARG A 62 -4.53 -5.08 8.08
CA ARG A 62 -5.53 -5.00 9.15
C ARG A 62 -6.52 -6.17 9.15
N LYS A 63 -6.50 -7.03 8.14
CA LYS A 63 -7.35 -8.23 8.10
C LYS A 63 -6.85 -9.31 9.07
N PRO A 64 -7.75 -10.10 9.67
CA PRO A 64 -7.42 -11.18 10.61
C PRO A 64 -6.90 -12.43 9.87
N PHE A 65 -5.88 -12.26 9.04
CA PHE A 65 -5.22 -13.37 8.33
C PHE A 65 -4.02 -13.91 9.10
N GLY A 66 -3.75 -15.20 8.95
CA GLY A 66 -2.52 -15.81 9.44
C GLY A 66 -1.28 -15.15 8.80
N THR A 67 -0.20 -15.02 9.56
CA THR A 67 1.02 -14.28 9.18
C THR A 67 1.55 -14.65 7.80
N ARG A 68 1.57 -15.94 7.46
CA ARG A 68 2.06 -16.44 6.15
C ARG A 68 1.18 -15.99 4.98
N ALA A 69 -0.15 -16.10 5.12
CA ALA A 69 -1.10 -15.68 4.09
C ALA A 69 -1.03 -14.16 3.86
N LYS A 70 -0.78 -13.40 4.94
CA LYS A 70 -0.65 -11.96 4.90
C LYS A 70 0.58 -11.49 4.13
N VAL A 71 1.74 -12.10 4.39
CA VAL A 71 2.98 -11.84 3.65
C VAL A 71 2.81 -12.18 2.17
N LEU A 72 2.24 -13.35 1.87
CA LEU A 72 1.99 -13.78 0.49
C LEU A 72 1.08 -12.79 -0.25
N ALA A 73 0.02 -12.33 0.40
CA ALA A 73 -0.94 -11.41 -0.21
C ALA A 73 -0.35 -10.01 -0.41
N MET A 74 0.46 -9.49 0.53
CA MET A 74 1.17 -8.21 0.38
C MET A 74 2.24 -8.25 -0.73
N LEU A 75 2.96 -9.37 -0.84
CA LEU A 75 3.90 -9.59 -1.94
C LEU A 75 3.16 -9.69 -3.28
N GLY A 76 2.02 -10.39 -3.32
CA GLY A 76 1.18 -10.49 -4.50
C GLY A 76 0.67 -9.13 -4.99
N VAL A 77 0.20 -8.28 -4.08
CA VAL A 77 -0.22 -6.90 -4.43
C VAL A 77 0.96 -6.08 -4.96
N THR A 78 2.15 -6.25 -4.39
CA THR A 78 3.35 -5.54 -4.86
C THR A 78 3.73 -5.99 -6.27
N LEU A 79 3.82 -7.30 -6.53
CA LEU A 79 4.10 -7.84 -7.87
C LEU A 79 3.04 -7.42 -8.89
N ALA A 80 1.76 -7.49 -8.51
CA ALA A 80 0.66 -7.07 -9.36
C ALA A 80 0.73 -5.57 -9.69
N SER A 81 1.13 -4.71 -8.75
CA SER A 81 1.25 -3.26 -9.01
C SER A 81 2.37 -2.95 -10.01
N TYR A 82 3.51 -3.67 -9.94
CA TYR A 82 4.57 -3.58 -10.94
C TYR A 82 4.09 -4.01 -12.33
N LEU A 83 3.38 -5.15 -12.42
CA LEU A 83 2.81 -5.62 -13.69
C LEU A 83 1.83 -4.63 -14.29
N VAL A 84 0.90 -4.10 -13.48
CA VAL A 84 -0.08 -3.10 -13.93
C VAL A 84 0.62 -1.83 -14.40
N CYS A 85 1.64 -1.34 -13.66
CA CYS A 85 2.38 -0.16 -14.08
C CYS A 85 3.09 -0.38 -15.42
N PHE A 86 3.72 -1.53 -15.60
CA PHE A 86 4.38 -1.88 -16.86
C PHE A 86 3.38 -1.94 -18.03
N LEU A 87 2.23 -2.58 -17.81
CA LEU A 87 1.15 -2.67 -18.80
C LEU A 87 0.61 -1.29 -19.20
N VAL A 88 0.38 -0.42 -18.22
CA VAL A 88 -0.14 0.95 -18.47
C VAL A 88 0.88 1.78 -19.24
N VAL A 89 2.16 1.70 -18.87
CA VAL A 89 3.23 2.42 -19.59
C VAL A 89 3.38 1.88 -21.01
N ALA A 90 3.39 0.56 -21.20
CA ALA A 90 3.48 -0.06 -22.53
C ALA A 90 2.29 0.33 -23.42
N LEU A 91 1.07 0.32 -22.89
CA LEU A 91 -0.13 0.80 -23.58
C LEU A 91 -0.01 2.28 -23.96
N ALA A 92 0.42 3.12 -23.03
CA ALA A 92 0.59 4.55 -23.30
C ALA A 92 1.62 4.79 -24.41
N GLN A 93 2.75 4.08 -24.40
CA GLN A 93 3.76 4.18 -25.45
C GLN A 93 3.24 3.68 -26.80
N ASN A 94 2.47 2.57 -26.81
CA ASN A 94 1.86 2.05 -28.02
C ASN A 94 0.83 3.03 -28.62
N LEU A 95 0.08 3.75 -27.79
CA LEU A 95 -0.85 4.79 -28.24
C LEU A 95 -0.16 6.06 -28.75
N LEU A 96 1.05 6.36 -28.25
CA LEU A 96 1.82 7.54 -28.64
C LEU A 96 2.63 7.33 -29.93
N HIS A 97 3.01 6.09 -30.22
CA HIS A 97 3.81 5.73 -31.40
C HIS A 97 3.03 4.94 -32.47
N GLY A 98 1.76 4.64 -32.21
CA GLY A 98 0.85 3.91 -33.11
C GLY A 98 0.02 4.83 -34.00
#